data_AF-A0A6H2C8A3-F1
#
_entry.id   AF-A0A6H2C8A3-F1
#
_cell.length_a   1.000
_cell.length_b   1.000
_cell.length_c   1.000
_cell.angle_alpha   90.00
_cell.angle_beta   90.00
_cell.angle_gamma   90.00
#
_symmetry.space_group_name_H-M   'P 1'
#
loop_
_entity.id
_entity.type
_entity.pdbx_description
1 polymer ?
#
loop_
_entity_poly.entity_id
_entity_poly.type
_entity_poly.pdbx_seq_one_letter_code
_entity_poly.pdbx_strand_id
1 'polypeptide(L)' 'MSVTHPIYIYLVQKLPVEQLEELGEALLDFTSVTDLQTWLQSTN' A
#
# COMPACT_ATOMS: atom_id res chain seq x y z
N MET A 1 8.52 -20.50 -6.38
CA MET A 1 8.57 -19.37 -7.34
C MET A 1 7.80 -18.22 -6.72
N SER A 2 8.45 -17.42 -5.88
CA SER A 2 7.80 -16.25 -5.27
C SER A 2 7.91 -15.10 -6.25
N VAL A 3 6.99 -15.03 -7.20
CA VAL A 3 6.80 -13.82 -8.01
C VAL A 3 6.31 -12.75 -7.06
N THR A 4 7.20 -11.88 -6.60
CA THR A 4 6.82 -10.68 -5.85
C THR A 4 5.90 -9.88 -6.77
N HIS A 5 4.64 -9.83 -6.37
CA HIS A 5 3.51 -9.45 -7.21
C HIS A 5 3.55 -7.93 -7.51
N PRO A 6 3.69 -7.49 -8.78
CA PRO A 6 3.72 -6.06 -9.14
C PRO A 6 2.37 -5.34 -8.97
N ILE A 7 1.34 -6.03 -8.46
CA ILE A 7 -0.01 -5.47 -8.24
C ILE A 7 -0.04 -4.38 -7.16
N TYR A 8 0.87 -4.38 -6.19
CA TYR A 8 0.83 -3.36 -5.12
C TYR A 8 1.06 -1.95 -5.67
N ILE A 9 1.99 -1.79 -6.61
CA ILE A 9 2.23 -0.51 -7.27
C ILE A 9 0.98 -0.05 -8.05
N TYR A 10 0.29 -0.98 -8.70
CA TYR A 10 -0.94 -0.67 -9.43
C TYR A 10 -2.10 -0.27 -8.51
N LEU A 11 -2.25 -0.94 -7.37
CA LEU A 11 -3.26 -0.59 -6.38
C LEU A 11 -3.00 0.79 -5.79
N VAL A 12 -1.75 1.08 -5.42
CA VAL A 12 -1.35 2.40 -4.91
C VAL A 12 -1.62 3.50 -5.94
N GLN A 13 -1.30 3.27 -7.22
CA GLN A 13 -1.58 4.25 -8.28
C GLN A 13 -3.07 4.51 -8.52
N LYS A 14 -3.96 3.61 -8.08
CA LYS A 14 -5.41 3.77 -8.20
C LYS A 14 -6.05 4.45 -6.99
N LEU A 15 -5.31 4.65 -5.91
CA LEU A 15 -5.84 5.29 -4.72
C LEU A 15 -6.18 6.76 -5.03
N PRO A 16 -7.30 7.29 -4.51
CA PRO A 16 -7.57 8.71 -4.56
C PRO A 16 -6.52 9.49 -3.76
N VAL A 17 -6.36 10.78 -4.08
CA VAL A 17 -5.35 11.65 -3.45
C VAL A 17 -5.46 11.65 -1.92
N GLU A 18 -6.68 11.69 -1.35
CA GLU A 18 -6.90 11.65 0.10
C GLU A 18 -6.33 10.36 0.74
N GLN A 19 -6.48 9.21 0.08
CA GLN A 19 -5.90 7.95 0.56
C GLN A 19 -4.39 7.88 0.32
N LEU A 20 -3.85 8.58 -0.68
CA LEU A 20 -2.40 8.69 -0.87
C LEU A 20 -1.75 9.55 0.23
N GLU A 21 -2.44 10.57 0.72
CA GLU A 21 -2.00 11.38 1.86
C GLU A 21 -2.00 10.54 3.15
N GLU A 22 -3.09 9.80 3.43
CA GLU A 22 -3.16 8.87 4.56
C GLU A 22 -2.11 7.75 4.47
N LEU A 23 -1.88 7.21 3.25
CA LEU A 23 -0.82 6.25 3.01
C LEU A 23 0.54 6.87 3.30
N GLY A 24 0.78 8.12 2.92
CA GLY A 24 2.05 8.82 3.15
C GLY A 24 2.39 8.92 4.63
N GLU A 25 1.41 9.21 5.49
CA GLU A 25 1.58 9.24 6.94
C GLU A 25 1.81 7.83 7.51
N ALA A 26 0.96 6.87 7.16
CA ALA A 26 1.07 5.49 7.63
C ALA A 26 2.37 4.82 7.15
N LEU A 27 2.86 5.16 5.96
CA LEU A 27 4.10 4.63 5.38
C LEU A 27 5.32 4.94 6.25
N LEU A 28 5.30 6.03 7.02
CA LEU A 28 6.38 6.37 7.97
C LEU A 28 6.43 5.40 9.14
N ASP A 29 5.30 4.81 9.52
CA ASP A 29 5.20 3.79 10.58
C ASP A 29 5.41 2.36 10.07
N PHE A 30 5.49 2.15 8.75
CA PHE A 30 5.67 0.82 8.19
C PHE A 30 7.07 0.28 8.45
N THR A 31 7.12 -0.98 8.91
CA THR A 31 8.37 -1.68 9.19
C THR A 31 8.70 -2.70 8.11
N SER A 32 7.70 -3.06 7.29
CA SER A 32 7.78 -4.08 6.27
C SER A 32 6.82 -3.84 5.11
N VAL A 33 7.06 -4.53 4.00
CA VAL A 33 6.14 -4.55 2.85
C VAL A 33 4.79 -5.18 3.22
N THR A 34 4.74 -6.03 4.26
CA THR A 34 3.49 -6.64 4.74
C THR A 34 2.56 -5.61 5.35
N ASP A 35 3.09 -4.56 5.99
CA ASP A 35 2.27 -3.46 6.54
C ASP A 35 1.54 -2.71 5.41
N LEU A 36 2.23 -2.45 4.29
CA LEU A 36 1.63 -1.90 3.07
C LEU A 36 0.55 -2.82 2.51
N GLN A 37 0.76 -4.14 2.52
CA GLN A 37 -0.25 -5.09 2.06
C GLN A 37 -1.51 -5.06 2.93
N THR A 38 -1.34 -5.05 4.26
CA THR A 38 -2.45 -4.98 5.21
C THR A 38 -3.21 -3.66 5.08
N TRP A 39 -2.51 -2.54 4.93
CA TRP A 39 -3.11 -1.25 4.69
C TRP A 39 -3.94 -1.26 3.39
N LEU A 40 -3.35 -1.68 2.27
CA LEU A 40 -4.05 -1.77 0.97
C LEU A 40 -5.26 -2.71 0.99
N GLN A 41 -5.25 -3.74 1.84
CA GLN A 41 -6.39 -4.63 2.04
C GLN A 41 -7.48 -4.03 2.93
N SER A 42 -7.12 -3.15 3.86
CA SER A 42 -8.08 -2.47 4.74
C SER A 42 -8.79 -1.30 4.06
N THR A 43 -8.17 -0.69 3.04
CA THR A 43 -8.72 0.47 2.32
C THR A 43 -9.48 0.11 1.04
N ASN A 44 -9.69 -1.19 0.76
CA ASN A 44 -10.46 -1.75 -0.36
C ASN A 44 -11.81 -2.29 0.11
#